data_AF-A0A5K1BQV6-F1
#
_entry.id   AF-A0A5K1BQV6-F1
#
_cell.length_a   1.000
_cell.length_b   1.000
_cell.length_c   1.000
_cell.angle_alpha   90.00
_cell.angle_beta   90.00
_cell.angle_gamma   90.00
#
_symmetry.space_group_name_H-M   'P 1'
#
loop_
_entity.id
_entity.type
_entity.pdbx_description
1 polymer ?
#
loop_
_entity_poly.entity_id
_entity_poly.type
_entity_poly.pdbx_seq_one_letter_code
_entity_poly.pdbx_strand_id
1 'polypeptide(L)'
;VPLGVAITWVYASLLTASGAYNFKGCDPNIPTSNILYEACRKHAIIMKHCRTDVSDAWRTSAWFRIPYPFQWGLPTFRLRTCMIMVVVSVIASVDS
;
A
#
# COMPACT_ATOMS: atom_id res chain seq x y z
N VAL A 1 -13.94 -9.20 4.62
CA VAL A 1 -12.66 -8.90 3.92
C VAL A 1 -11.79 -7.90 4.69
N PRO A 2 -12.23 -6.68 5.06
CA PRO A 2 -11.34 -5.70 5.70
C PRO A 2 -10.89 -6.09 7.11
N LEU A 3 -11.76 -6.70 7.92
CA LEU A 3 -11.42 -7.15 9.28
C LEU A 3 -10.33 -8.23 9.29
N GLY A 4 -10.39 -9.20 8.37
CA GLY A 4 -9.39 -10.26 8.29
C GLY A 4 -8.00 -9.73 7.91
N VAL A 5 -7.95 -8.81 6.95
CA VAL A 5 -6.71 -8.14 6.54
C VAL A 5 -6.15 -7.28 7.68
N ALA A 6 -7.00 -6.58 8.42
CA ALA A 6 -6.57 -5.80 9.58
C ALA A 6 -5.98 -6.69 10.68
N ILE A 7 -6.64 -7.82 10.98
CA ILE A 7 -6.15 -8.78 11.98
C ILE A 7 -4.82 -9.39 11.57
N THR A 8 -4.67 -9.85 10.32
CA THR A 8 -3.39 -10.42 9.86
C THR A 8 -2.28 -9.38 9.83
N TRP A 9 -2.58 -8.13 9.49
CA TRP A 9 -1.61 -7.04 9.50
C TRP A 9 -1.15 -6.67 10.91
N VAL A 10 -2.07 -6.58 11.88
CA VAL A 10 -1.75 -6.36 13.29
C VAL A 10 -0.91 -7.51 13.87
N TYR A 11 -1.25 -8.75 13.51
CA TYR A 11 -0.46 -9.91 13.93
C TYR A 11 0.96 -9.87 13.36
N ALA A 12 1.10 -9.56 12.07
CA ALA A 12 2.40 -9.44 11.41
C ALA A 12 3.26 -8.29 11.99
N SER A 13 2.65 -7.16 12.37
CA SER A 13 3.36 -6.04 12.97
C SER A 13 3.86 -6.36 14.37
N LEU A 14 3.06 -7.07 15.17
CA LEU A 14 3.48 -7.59 16.48
C LEU A 14 4.67 -8.56 16.36
N LEU A 15 4.61 -9.50 15.41
CA LEU A 15 5.72 -10.44 15.16
C LEU A 15 6.98 -9.76 14.62
N THR A 16 6.81 -8.67 13.86
CA THR A 16 7.93 -7.87 13.38
C THR A 16 8.59 -7.10 14.53
N ALA A 17 7.78 -6.49 15.41
CA ALA A 17 8.26 -5.74 16.57
C ALA A 17 8.91 -6.64 17.63
N SER A 18 8.43 -7.87 17.81
CA SER A 18 9.02 -8.85 18.73
C SER A 18 10.35 -9.43 18.23
N GLY A 19 10.76 -9.12 16.99
CA GLY A 19 12.01 -9.59 16.43
C GLY A 19 11.99 -11.06 15.98
N ALA A 20 10.81 -11.69 15.89
CA ALA A 20 10.68 -13.09 15.45
C ALA A 20 11.27 -13.35 14.06
N TYR A 21 11.33 -12.31 13.22
CA TYR A 21 11.89 -12.36 11.86
C TYR A 21 13.27 -11.70 11.73
N ASN A 22 13.95 -11.40 12.85
CA ASN A 22 15.28 -10.77 12.84
C ASN A 22 16.37 -11.82 13.10
N PHE A 23 17.02 -12.26 12.01
CA PHE A 23 18.05 -13.29 12.08
C PHE A 23 19.43 -12.65 12.22
N LYS A 24 20.23 -13.13 13.18
CA LYS A 24 21.53 -12.52 13.51
C LYS A 24 22.48 -12.58 12.31
N GLY A 25 22.98 -11.42 11.88
CA GLY A 25 23.92 -11.30 10.75
C GLY A 25 23.26 -11.31 9.36
N CYS A 26 21.93 -11.22 9.30
CA CYS A 26 21.18 -11.13 8.06
C CYS A 26 20.67 -9.71 7.80
N ASP A 27 20.89 -9.20 6.59
CA ASP A 27 20.28 -7.96 6.13
C ASP A 27 19.17 -8.25 5.10
N PRO A 28 17.93 -7.80 5.35
CA PRO A 28 16.79 -8.08 4.48
C PRO A 28 16.72 -7.19 3.22
N ASN A 29 17.55 -6.14 3.13
CA ASN A 29 17.59 -5.23 1.97
C ASN A 29 18.46 -5.79 0.83
N ILE A 30 19.31 -6.77 1.13
CA ILE A 30 20.20 -7.40 0.15
C ILE A 30 19.40 -8.42 -0.69
N PRO A 31 19.47 -8.38 -2.04
CA PRO A 31 18.83 -9.37 -2.88
C PRO A 31 19.43 -10.76 -2.64
N THR A 32 18.61 -11.81 -2.78
CA THR A 32 19.01 -13.22 -2.56
C THR A 32 20.20 -13.69 -3.39
N SER A 33 20.56 -12.98 -4.47
CA SER A 33 21.75 -13.23 -5.28
C SER A 33 23.06 -12.82 -4.58
N ASN A 34 23.00 -11.82 -3.71
CA ASN A 34 24.18 -11.20 -3.08
C ASN A 34 24.35 -11.61 -1.61
N ILE A 35 23.52 -12.54 -1.11
CA ILE A 35 23.61 -13.06 0.25
C ILE A 35 24.78 -14.04 0.34
N LEU A 36 25.84 -13.65 1.06
CA LEU A 36 27.05 -14.44 1.27
C LEU A 36 26.85 -15.62 2.24
N TYR A 37 25.90 -15.52 3.16
CA TYR A 37 25.61 -16.55 4.16
C TYR A 37 24.46 -17.47 3.73
N GLU A 38 24.73 -18.77 3.58
CA GLU A 38 23.75 -19.76 3.15
C GLU A 38 22.57 -19.93 4.12
N ALA A 39 22.84 -19.88 5.44
CA ALA A 39 21.80 -19.91 6.47
C ALA A 39 20.80 -18.74 6.33
N CYS A 40 21.30 -17.60 5.87
CA CYS A 40 20.51 -16.40 5.63
C CYS A 40 19.66 -16.52 4.37
N ARG A 41 20.24 -17.10 3.31
CA ARG A 41 19.56 -17.32 2.02
C ARG A 41 18.28 -18.14 2.17
N LYS A 42 18.27 -19.13 3.06
CA LYS A 42 17.06 -19.94 3.38
C LYS A 42 15.92 -19.11 3.99
N HIS A 43 16.24 -18.08 4.78
CA HIS A 43 15.27 -17.25 5.50
C HIS A 43 14.91 -15.94 4.77
N ALA A 44 15.59 -15.64 3.66
CA ALA A 44 15.40 -14.39 2.93
C ALA A 44 13.95 -14.17 2.44
N ILE A 45 13.27 -15.25 2.04
CA ILE A 45 11.87 -15.19 1.59
C ILE A 45 10.94 -14.79 2.74
N ILE A 46 11.14 -15.39 3.92
CA ILE A 46 10.34 -15.11 5.13
C ILE A 46 10.56 -13.66 5.56
N MET A 47 11.82 -13.21 5.61
CA MET A 47 12.17 -11.84 5.96
C MET A 47 11.57 -10.81 4.98
N LYS A 48 11.48 -11.14 3.69
CA LYS A 48 10.94 -10.23 2.67
C LYS A 48 9.42 -10.21 2.59
N HIS A 49 8.73 -11.30 2.97
CA HIS A 49 7.27 -11.39 2.80
C HIS A 49 6.49 -11.24 4.11
N CYS A 50 7.01 -11.71 5.24
CA CYS A 50 6.30 -11.67 6.52
C CYS A 50 6.57 -10.39 7.33
N ARG A 51 7.70 -9.71 7.07
CA ARG A 51 8.12 -8.55 7.84
C ARG A 51 7.42 -7.29 7.31
N THR A 52 6.72 -6.57 8.18
CA THR A 52 5.81 -5.48 7.74
C THR A 52 6.53 -4.26 7.16
N ASP A 53 7.76 -3.99 7.59
CA ASP A 53 8.59 -2.86 7.15
C ASP A 53 9.28 -3.08 5.79
N VAL A 54 9.66 -4.33 5.47
CA VAL A 54 10.36 -4.70 4.23
C VAL A 54 9.40 -5.31 3.19
N SER A 55 8.20 -5.72 3.59
CA SER A 55 7.26 -6.36 2.67
C SER A 55 6.81 -5.45 1.52
N ASP A 56 7.02 -5.92 0.29
CA ASP A 56 6.46 -5.31 -0.94
C ASP A 56 4.94 -5.53 -1.08
N ALA A 57 4.27 -6.04 -0.04
CA ALA A 57 2.85 -6.37 -0.07
C ALA A 57 1.96 -5.15 -0.38
N TRP A 58 2.33 -3.97 0.13
CA TRP A 58 1.61 -2.72 -0.16
C TRP A 58 1.81 -2.28 -1.61
N ARG A 59 3.05 -2.31 -2.09
CA ARG A 59 3.41 -1.90 -3.47
C ARG A 59 2.82 -2.82 -4.54
N THR A 60 2.71 -4.11 -4.25
CA THR A 60 2.22 -5.12 -5.20
C THR A 60 0.71 -5.38 -5.10
N SER A 61 0.03 -4.75 -4.13
CA SER A 61 -1.41 -4.93 -3.97
C SER A 61 -2.20 -4.31 -5.12
N ALA A 62 -2.94 -5.15 -5.87
CA ALA A 62 -3.75 -4.70 -7.01
C ALA A 62 -4.97 -3.85 -6.58
N TRP A 63 -5.38 -3.95 -5.32
CA TRP A 63 -6.56 -3.27 -4.79
C TRP A 63 -6.31 -1.80 -4.42
N PHE A 64 -5.05 -1.44 -4.12
CA PHE A 64 -4.68 -0.08 -3.76
C PHE A 64 -3.85 0.57 -4.87
N ARG A 65 -4.53 0.98 -5.94
CA ARG A 65 -3.89 1.72 -7.04
C ARG A 65 -4.34 3.18 -6.98
N ILE A 66 -3.42 4.06 -6.63
CA ILE A 66 -3.65 5.50 -6.69
C ILE A 66 -3.84 5.86 -8.18
N PRO A 67 -5.01 6.36 -8.59
CA PRO A 67 -5.20 6.78 -9.98
C PRO A 67 -4.23 7.92 -10.28
N TYR A 68 -3.70 7.94 -11.50
CA TYR A 68 -2.86 9.05 -11.93
C TYR A 68 -3.67 10.35 -11.85
N PRO A 69 -3.10 11.44 -11.29
CA PRO A 69 -3.77 12.73 -11.35
C PRO A 69 -4.07 13.07 -12.81
N PHE A 70 -5.29 13.52 -13.09
CA PHE A 70 -5.82 13.81 -14.43
C PHE A 70 -6.07 12.62 -15.38
N GLN A 71 -6.27 11.40 -14.87
CA GLN A 71 -6.70 10.27 -15.71
C GLN A 71 -7.99 10.53 -16.51
N TRP A 72 -8.85 11.44 -16.04
CA TRP A 72 -10.13 11.80 -16.68
C TRP A 72 -10.03 13.06 -17.56
N GLY A 73 -8.81 13.52 -17.83
CA GLY A 73 -8.54 14.76 -18.56
C GLY A 73 -8.51 16.00 -17.67
N LEU A 74 -8.04 17.11 -18.25
CA LEU A 74 -8.11 18.43 -17.62
C LEU A 74 -9.56 18.95 -17.67
N PRO A 75 -10.14 19.44 -16.57
CA PRO A 75 -11.48 20.00 -16.58
C PRO A 75 -11.54 21.23 -17.50
N THR A 76 -12.54 21.30 -18.37
CA THR A 76 -12.77 22.46 -19.23
C THR A 76 -13.73 23.44 -18.55
N PHE A 77 -13.26 24.67 -18.30
CA PHE A 77 -14.06 25.69 -17.64
C PHE A 77 -14.60 26.68 -18.67
N ARG A 78 -15.88 26.54 -19.03
CA ARG A 78 -16.63 27.54 -19.77
C ARG A 78 -17.64 28.19 -18.83
N LEU A 79 -17.76 29.52 -18.88
CA LEU A 79 -18.63 30.29 -17.98
C LEU A 79 -20.07 29.74 -17.93
N ARG A 80 -20.64 29.38 -19.08
CA ARG A 80 -21.97 28.76 -19.19
C ARG A 80 -22.07 27.47 -18.35
N THR A 81 -21.10 26.56 -18.50
CA THR A 81 -21.08 25.28 -17.79
C THR A 81 -20.84 25.47 -16.29
N CYS A 82 -19.99 26.44 -15.91
CA CYS A 82 -19.74 26.76 -14.51
C CYS A 82 -21.01 27.20 -13.77
N MET A 83 -21.82 28.08 -14.37
CA MET A 83 -23.07 28.51 -13.75
C MET A 83 -24.06 27.36 -13.57
N ILE A 84 -24.17 26.46 -14.57
CA ILE A 84 -25.02 25.26 -14.48
C ILE A 84 -24.55 24.36 -13.32
N MET A 85 -23.24 24.12 -13.19
CA MET A 85 -22.68 23.30 -12.11
C MET A 85 -22.92 23.90 -10.72
N VAL A 86 -22.87 25.23 -10.59
CA VAL A 86 -23.19 25.92 -9.31
C VAL A 86 -24.64 25.69 -8.91
N VAL A 87 -25.58 25.85 -9.84
CA VAL A 87 -27.02 25.62 -9.55
C VAL A 87 -27.27 24.16 -9.20
N VAL A 88 -26.70 23.21 -9.95
CA VAL A 88 -26.80 21.78 -9.67
C VAL A 88 -26.23 21.43 -8.30
N SER A 89 -25.11 22.04 -7.90
CA SER A 89 -24.52 21.84 -6.57
C SER A 89 -25.45 22.31 -5.45
N VAL A 90 -26.14 23.43 -5.62
CA VAL A 90 -27.11 23.91 -4.62
C VAL A 90 -28.30 22.96 -4.53
N ILE A 91 -28.84 22.51 -5.66
CA ILE A 91 -29.94 21.53 -5.70
C ILE A 91 -29.54 20.22 -5.01
N ALA A 92 -28.35 19.70 -5.33
CA ALA A 92 -27.84 18.48 -4.70
C ALA A 92 -27.66 18.64 -3.19
N SER A 93 -27.27 19.83 -2.71
CA SER A 93 -27.09 20.10 -1.28
C SER A 93 -28.38 20.25 -0.49
N VAL A 94 -29.50 20.57 -1.15
CA VAL A 94 -30.81 20.61 -0.49
C VAL A 94 -31.53 19.27 -0.54
N ASP A 95 -31.17 18.40 -1.49
CA ASP A 95 -31.72 17.05 -1.66
C ASP A 95 -30.95 16.01 -0.82
N SER A 96 -29.69 16.29 -0.46
CA SER A 96 -28.82 15.47 0.38
C SER A 96 -29.18 15.53 1.86
#